data_AF-A0A8D5GE99-F1
#
_entry.id   AF-A0A8D5GE99-F1
#
_cell.length_a   1.000
_cell.length_b   1.000
_cell.length_c   1.000
_cell.angle_alpha   90.00
_cell.angle_beta   90.00
_cell.angle_gamma   90.00
#
_symmetry.space_group_name_H-M   'P 1'
#
loop_
_entity.id
_entity.type
_entity.pdbx_description
1 polymer ?
#
loop_
_entity_poly.entity_id
_entity_poly.type
_entity_poly.pdbx_seq_one_letter_code
_entity_poly.pdbx_strand_id
1 'polypeptide(L)'
;MINSENLHADAIQISQQQSWDTPVVCRVEVDLPAWMSQLTGRDDWQVYDEQEDDAYMTFAMRQGRQNAEVTLYHTGYAVVDVDGRAIFEGALTTATSECAHLSYYRADSGELITLN
;
A
#
# COMPACT_ATOMS: atom_id res chain seq x y z
N MET A 1 -20.13 18.13 -59.62
CA MET A 1 -18.74 18.53 -59.30
C MET A 1 -18.60 18.42 -57.80
N ILE A 2 -17.69 17.56 -57.36
CA ILE A 2 -17.48 17.17 -55.97
C ILE A 2 -16.54 18.22 -55.39
N ASN A 3 -16.99 19.01 -54.40
CA ASN A 3 -16.10 19.93 -53.70
C ASN A 3 -15.73 19.33 -52.35
N SER A 4 -14.61 18.61 -52.41
CA SER A 4 -13.50 18.52 -51.45
C SER A 4 -13.85 18.49 -49.96
N GLU A 5 -13.74 17.27 -49.46
CA GLU A 5 -13.94 16.81 -48.10
C GLU A 5 -13.02 17.46 -47.05
N ASN A 6 -13.61 17.61 -45.87
CA ASN A 6 -13.00 17.78 -44.54
C ASN A 6 -11.63 17.12 -44.38
N LEU A 7 -10.58 17.93 -44.30
CA LEU A 7 -9.23 17.49 -43.89
C LEU A 7 -8.57 18.58 -43.06
N HIS A 8 -8.95 18.71 -41.78
CA HIS A 8 -8.06 19.09 -40.67
C HIS A 8 -8.87 19.32 -39.39
N ALA A 9 -9.13 18.25 -38.63
CA ALA A 9 -9.47 18.37 -37.22
C ALA A 9 -9.07 17.16 -36.37
N ASP A 10 -8.09 16.35 -36.78
CA ASP A 10 -7.67 15.15 -36.03
C ASP A 10 -6.22 15.25 -35.52
N ALA A 11 -5.80 16.41 -35.03
CA ALA A 11 -4.40 16.58 -34.58
C ALA A 11 -4.23 17.15 -33.17
N ILE A 12 -5.30 17.31 -32.37
CA ILE A 12 -5.16 17.78 -30.98
C ILE A 12 -6.14 17.05 -30.06
N GLN A 13 -6.04 15.72 -29.94
CA GLN A 13 -6.60 15.02 -28.78
C GLN A 13 -5.98 13.62 -28.54
N ILE A 14 -4.65 13.50 -28.50
CA ILE A 14 -3.98 12.23 -28.14
C ILE A 14 -2.96 12.38 -26.99
N SER A 15 -2.71 13.59 -26.46
CA SER A 15 -1.64 13.78 -25.46
C SER A 15 -2.08 13.66 -23.99
N GLN A 16 -3.35 13.35 -23.67
CA GLN A 16 -3.79 13.21 -22.27
C GLN A 16 -4.42 11.85 -21.92
N GLN A 17 -4.64 10.96 -22.91
CA GLN A 17 -5.23 9.65 -22.64
C GLN A 17 -4.19 8.60 -22.22
N GLN A 18 -2.91 8.76 -22.60
CA GLN A 18 -1.88 7.74 -22.41
C GLN A 18 -1.41 7.54 -20.96
N SER A 19 -1.79 8.41 -20.01
CA SER A 19 -1.25 8.32 -18.64
C SER A 19 -2.05 7.41 -17.69
N TRP A 20 -3.27 7.00 -18.05
CA TRP A 20 -4.15 6.23 -17.16
C TRP A 20 -4.13 4.72 -17.43
N ASP A 21 -3.61 4.29 -18.59
CA ASP A 21 -3.56 2.87 -18.97
C ASP A 21 -2.30 2.14 -18.51
N THR A 22 -1.29 2.87 -18.00
CA THR A 22 -0.10 2.25 -17.43
C THR A 22 -0.43 1.70 -16.05
N PRO A 23 -0.28 0.38 -15.81
CA PRO A 23 -0.53 -0.18 -14.49
C PRO A 23 0.36 0.48 -13.44
N VAL A 24 -0.18 0.67 -12.24
CA VAL A 24 0.52 1.26 -11.10
C VAL A 24 0.72 0.19 -10.04
N VAL A 25 1.94 0.11 -9.52
CA VAL A 25 2.26 -0.71 -8.35
C VAL A 25 2.21 0.19 -7.13
N CYS A 26 1.39 -0.19 -6.14
CA CYS A 26 1.42 0.41 -4.81
C CYS A 26 2.28 -0.46 -3.91
N ARG A 27 3.31 0.13 -3.30
CA ARG A 27 4.14 -0.50 -2.28
C ARG A 27 3.80 0.13 -0.94
N VAL A 28 3.43 -0.71 0.03
CA VAL A 28 3.21 -0.31 1.42
C VAL A 28 4.41 -0.77 2.23
N GLU A 29 5.09 0.16 2.89
CA GLU A 29 6.14 -0.13 3.86
C GLU A 29 5.62 0.24 5.24
N VAL A 30 5.78 -0.67 6.21
CA VAL A 30 5.30 -0.46 7.58
C VAL A 30 6.44 -0.68 8.56
N ASP A 31 6.71 0.30 9.41
CA ASP A 31 7.58 0.11 10.57
C ASP A 31 6.79 -0.63 11.65
N LEU A 32 6.87 -1.97 11.63
CA LEU A 32 6.09 -2.83 12.53
C LEU A 32 6.37 -2.56 14.02
N PRO A 33 7.63 -2.46 14.49
CA PRO A 33 7.88 -2.09 15.88
C PRO A 33 7.28 -0.75 16.28
N ALA A 34 7.46 0.31 15.49
CA ALA A 34 6.92 1.62 15.80
C ALA A 34 5.38 1.63 15.78
N TRP A 35 4.78 0.93 14.82
CA TRP A 35 3.32 0.81 14.73
C TRP A 35 2.74 0.04 15.92
N MET A 36 3.39 -1.05 16.33
CA MET A 36 2.99 -1.78 17.53
C MET A 36 3.15 -0.95 18.80
N SER A 37 4.20 -0.14 18.91
CA SER A 37 4.33 0.85 19.99
C SER A 37 3.16 1.83 20.02
N GLN A 38 2.76 2.36 18.87
CA GLN A 38 1.63 3.28 18.76
C GLN A 38 0.30 2.63 19.20
N LEU A 39 0.03 1.40 18.75
CA LEU A 39 -1.24 0.71 19.04
C LEU A 39 -1.34 0.23 20.49
N THR A 40 -0.23 -0.21 21.08
CA THR A 40 -0.22 -0.85 22.41
C THR A 40 0.23 0.08 23.53
N GLY A 41 0.85 1.22 23.20
CA GLY A 41 1.47 2.14 24.15
C GLY A 41 2.73 1.55 24.81
N ARG A 42 3.39 0.59 24.15
CA ARG A 42 4.48 -0.21 24.70
C ARG A 42 5.57 -0.45 23.66
N ASP A 43 6.82 -0.26 24.05
CA ASP A 43 7.97 -0.43 23.15
C ASP A 43 8.55 -1.85 23.15
N ASP A 44 9.66 -2.04 22.43
CA ASP A 44 10.44 -3.29 22.35
C ASP A 44 9.72 -4.48 21.69
N TRP A 45 8.75 -4.21 20.82
CA TRP A 45 8.16 -5.23 19.95
C TRP A 45 9.18 -5.74 18.93
N GLN A 46 9.30 -7.05 18.81
CA GLN A 46 10.23 -7.70 17.88
C GLN A 46 9.51 -8.70 17.00
N VAL A 47 9.70 -8.60 15.68
CA VAL A 47 9.34 -9.66 14.73
C VAL A 47 10.25 -10.86 15.00
N TYR A 48 9.67 -12.05 15.08
CA TYR A 48 10.44 -13.28 15.23
C TYR A 48 10.10 -14.35 14.18
N ASP A 49 9.01 -14.17 13.44
CA ASP A 49 8.63 -15.03 12.33
C ASP A 49 7.82 -14.23 11.30
N GLU A 50 7.88 -14.66 10.05
CA GLU A 50 7.13 -14.08 8.94
C GLU A 50 6.64 -15.18 8.00
N GLN A 51 5.44 -15.01 7.49
CA GLN A 51 4.84 -15.95 6.54
C GLN A 51 4.16 -15.17 5.41
N GLU A 52 4.44 -15.58 4.19
CA GLU A 52 3.85 -15.02 2.98
C GLU A 52 2.75 -15.95 2.45
N ASP A 53 1.65 -15.35 2.01
CA ASP A 53 0.55 -15.96 1.28
C ASP A 53 0.29 -15.13 0.00
N ASP A 54 -0.47 -15.68 -0.96
CA ASP A 54 -0.78 -15.01 -2.22
C ASP A 54 -1.52 -13.67 -2.01
N ALA A 55 -2.30 -13.55 -0.94
CA ALA A 55 -3.13 -12.37 -0.67
C ALA A 55 -2.60 -11.45 0.44
N TYR A 56 -1.68 -11.93 1.28
CA TYR A 56 -1.22 -11.22 2.47
C TYR A 56 0.12 -11.72 2.98
N MET A 57 0.72 -10.93 3.87
CA MET A 57 1.88 -11.33 4.65
C MET A 57 1.56 -11.22 6.14
N THR A 58 1.91 -12.23 6.92
CA THR A 58 1.77 -12.24 8.37
C THR A 58 3.13 -12.15 9.06
N PHE A 59 3.15 -11.41 10.17
CA PHE A 59 4.33 -11.24 11.00
C PHE A 59 3.99 -11.61 12.44
N ALA A 60 4.70 -12.58 12.99
CA ALA A 60 4.60 -12.91 14.40
C ALA A 60 5.56 -12.02 15.19
N MET A 61 5.02 -11.33 16.18
CA MET A 61 5.75 -10.37 17.01
C MET A 61 5.62 -10.72 18.49
N ARG A 62 6.61 -10.33 19.28
CA ARG A 62 6.61 -10.54 20.73
C ARG A 62 7.10 -9.33 21.50
N GLN A 63 6.55 -9.16 22.69
CA GLN A 63 7.03 -8.23 23.71
C GLN A 63 7.03 -8.94 25.08
N GLY A 64 8.21 -9.37 25.54
CA GLY A 64 8.33 -10.14 26.78
C GLY A 64 7.55 -11.46 26.72
N ARG A 65 6.36 -11.50 27.33
CA ARG A 65 5.45 -12.66 27.33
C ARG A 65 4.20 -12.48 26.47
N GLN A 66 3.99 -11.28 25.91
CA GLN A 66 2.87 -11.01 25.01
C GLN A 66 3.28 -11.37 23.59
N ASN A 67 2.34 -11.95 22.85
CA ASN A 67 2.48 -12.24 21.45
C ASN A 67 1.51 -11.38 20.65
N ALA A 68 1.91 -11.02 19.45
CA ALA A 68 1.08 -10.34 18.50
C ALA A 68 1.23 -10.96 17.11
N GLU A 69 0.20 -10.83 16.31
CA GLU A 69 0.21 -11.16 14.89
C GLU A 69 -0.22 -9.93 14.11
N VAL A 70 0.58 -9.54 13.13
CA VAL A 70 0.25 -8.48 12.19
C VAL A 70 0.02 -9.12 10.82
N THR A 71 -1.18 -8.96 10.28
CA THR A 71 -1.52 -9.39 8.92
C THR A 71 -1.63 -8.16 8.02
N LEU A 72 -0.85 -8.11 6.95
CA LEU A 72 -0.86 -7.06 5.93
C LEU A 72 -1.37 -7.64 4.60
N TYR A 73 -2.54 -7.20 4.15
CA TYR A 73 -3.10 -7.62 2.87
C TYR A 73 -2.59 -6.76 1.71
N HIS A 74 -2.45 -7.36 0.52
CA HIS A 74 -2.08 -6.64 -0.70
C HIS A 74 -3.08 -5.53 -1.10
N THR A 75 -4.29 -5.57 -0.54
CA THR A 75 -5.32 -4.53 -0.70
C THR A 75 -5.04 -3.26 0.12
N GLY A 76 -4.03 -3.28 0.98
CA GLY A 76 -3.77 -2.23 1.98
C GLY A 76 -4.63 -2.36 3.23
N TYR A 77 -5.41 -3.44 3.38
CA TYR A 77 -6.07 -3.77 4.65
C TYR A 77 -5.06 -4.40 5.61
N ALA A 78 -5.24 -4.19 6.91
CA ALA A 78 -4.42 -4.83 7.92
C ALA A 78 -5.22 -5.20 9.16
N VAL A 79 -4.75 -6.25 9.84
CA VAL A 79 -5.28 -6.72 11.11
C VAL A 79 -4.11 -6.87 12.08
N VAL A 80 -4.30 -6.42 13.32
CA VAL A 80 -3.35 -6.60 14.41
C VAL A 80 -4.06 -7.24 15.57
N ASP A 81 -3.59 -8.43 15.94
CA ASP A 81 -4.05 -9.18 17.09
C ASP A 81 -2.95 -9.21 18.16
N VAL A 82 -3.32 -8.97 19.42
CA VAL A 82 -2.43 -9.13 20.58
C VAL A 82 -3.06 -10.13 21.55
N ASP A 83 -2.35 -11.20 21.85
CA ASP A 83 -2.81 -12.32 22.68
C ASP A 83 -4.22 -12.84 22.28
N GLY A 84 -4.49 -12.88 20.97
CA GLY A 84 -5.76 -13.37 20.40
C GLY A 84 -6.91 -12.35 20.43
N ARG A 85 -6.62 -11.07 20.64
CA ARG A 85 -7.60 -9.98 20.55
C ARG A 85 -7.18 -8.98 19.48
N ALA A 86 -8.08 -8.75 18.51
CA ALA A 86 -7.91 -7.71 17.51
C ALA A 86 -7.94 -6.32 18.17
N ILE A 87 -6.85 -5.58 18.01
CA ILE A 87 -6.71 -4.20 18.47
C ILE A 87 -6.70 -3.20 17.32
N PHE A 88 -6.46 -3.68 16.09
CA PHE A 88 -6.62 -2.92 14.87
C PHE A 88 -7.19 -3.83 13.78
N GLU A 89 -8.14 -3.29 13.02
CA GLU A 89 -8.71 -3.94 11.86
C GLU A 89 -9.22 -2.84 10.92
N GLY A 90 -8.55 -2.65 9.78
CA GLY A 90 -8.88 -1.55 8.88
C GLY A 90 -7.86 -1.33 7.76
N ALA A 91 -8.15 -0.34 6.92
CA ALA A 91 -7.25 0.07 5.86
C ALA A 91 -6.06 0.88 6.41
N LEU A 92 -4.86 0.60 5.89
CA LEU A 92 -3.67 1.43 6.07
C LEU A 92 -3.79 2.68 5.21
N THR A 93 -4.15 3.76 5.87
CA THR A 93 -4.14 5.11 5.32
C THR A 93 -3.13 5.97 6.09
N THR A 94 -2.69 7.07 5.47
CA THR A 94 -1.85 8.07 6.15
C THR A 94 -2.52 8.67 7.40
N ALA A 95 -3.86 8.61 7.49
CA ALA A 95 -4.60 9.05 8.67
C ALA A 95 -4.62 8.02 9.81
N THR A 96 -4.40 6.74 9.51
CA THR A 96 -4.51 5.63 10.48
C THR A 96 -3.16 5.17 11.02
N SER A 97 -2.04 5.52 10.38
CA SER A 97 -0.68 5.19 10.85
C SER A 97 0.35 6.11 10.23
N GLU A 98 1.12 6.85 11.06
CA GLU A 98 2.31 7.57 10.60
C GLU A 98 3.48 6.61 10.30
N CYS A 99 3.36 5.36 10.74
CA CYS A 99 4.35 4.31 10.57
C CYS A 99 4.18 3.53 9.26
N ALA A 100 3.18 3.89 8.44
CA ALA A 100 2.93 3.29 7.12
C ALA A 100 3.23 4.31 6.01
N HIS A 101 4.08 3.92 5.07
CA HIS A 101 4.43 4.72 3.90
C HIS A 101 3.92 4.06 2.62
N LEU A 102 3.17 4.81 1.82
CA LEU A 102 2.67 4.37 0.52
C LEU A 102 3.48 5.02 -0.59
N SER A 103 4.13 4.19 -1.38
CA SER A 103 4.89 4.59 -2.56
C SER A 103 4.23 4.00 -3.81
N TYR A 104 4.03 4.83 -4.82
CA TYR A 104 3.43 4.41 -6.09
C TYR A 104 4.50 4.38 -7.18
N TYR A 105 4.50 3.35 -8.00
CA TYR A 105 5.45 3.19 -9.09
C TYR A 105 4.72 2.87 -10.38
N ARG A 106 5.23 3.36 -11.51
CA ARG A 106 4.76 2.86 -12.81
C ARG A 106 5.21 1.41 -12.96
N ALA A 107 4.30 0.50 -13.30
CA ALA A 107 4.62 -0.92 -13.38
C ALA A 107 5.58 -1.26 -14.53
N ASP A 108 5.60 -0.47 -15.59
CA ASP A 108 6.41 -0.70 -16.80
C ASP A 108 7.90 -0.33 -16.62
N SER A 109 8.16 0.71 -15.83
CA SER A 109 9.47 1.35 -15.70
C SER A 109 10.03 1.29 -14.29
N GLY A 110 9.18 1.03 -13.29
CA GLY A 110 9.55 1.09 -11.87
C GLY A 110 9.81 2.52 -11.37
N GLU A 111 9.50 3.55 -12.16
CA GLU A 111 9.67 4.95 -11.75
C GLU A 111 8.68 5.32 -10.66
N LEU A 112 9.17 6.00 -9.61
CA LEU A 112 8.34 6.54 -8.54
C LEU A 112 7.39 7.61 -9.08
N ILE A 113 6.11 7.47 -8.75
CA ILE A 113 5.06 8.43 -9.01
C ILE A 113 4.97 9.36 -7.79
N THR A 114 5.27 10.65 -7.99
CA THR A 114 5.02 11.68 -6.99
C THR A 114 3.56 12.13 -7.09
N LEU A 115 2.81 11.98 -6.01
CA LEU A 115 1.47 12.53 -5.86
C LEU A 115 1.59 13.91 -5.20
N ASN A 116 1.15 14.95 -5.91
CA ASN A 116 1.26 16.36 -5.49
C ASN A 116 -0.07 16.87 -4.94
#